data_AF-A0A2P2DVN2-F1
#
_entry.id   AF-A0A2P2DVN2-F1
#
_cell.length_a   1.000
_cell.length_b   1.000
_cell.length_c   1.000
_cell.angle_alpha   90.00
_cell.angle_beta   90.00
_cell.angle_gamma   90.00
#
_symmetry.space_group_name_H-M   'P 1'
#
loop_
_entity.id
_entity.type
_entity.pdbx_description
1 polymer ?
#
loop_
_entity_poly.entity_id
_entity_poly.type
_entity_poly.pdbx_seq_one_letter_code
_entity_poly.pdbx_strand_id
1 'polypeptide(L)'
;MKHIILFLICNLSLLASPFQEKNFRYLKDIEPPKTQDTQGKVVSILLDDEIYLHSFYEDLRIVSGGQLIPYIRRELKQTKSTPEKIEPKLLFKKKDKTETIYVLELPKLPKDFVYTELELSSEEKYEAELTVSTGQNPNALTDSQTLNAYSYGEEAQNVFNIGPTKNRFVRVAVKGNEPIKFTSVSRERVGSNQVWSKEISEFNLTASSEKTTYTISNISKSPFNKIKLKFEEQKLNRYIEIEEFFNEKEWQLVFSGNIDYNQEENPDFEINFDRMVYSTYRIHIFTGDNPLVHLKSLTQTKAKEELLFFLPESSSPELKIYYGNRYSRFPEFDTYLLPEENSESMERLQISPQKENSEFGYSLIEPPISGYVASALFYIGLLALSFLSYRFYRKIETDEKELTNINDRKQTETST
;
A
#
# COMPACT_ATOMS: atom_id res chain seq x y z
N MET A 1 -0.53 8.17 -64.68
CA MET A 1 0.37 7.12 -64.14
C MET A 1 0.88 7.61 -62.79
N LYS A 2 0.68 6.81 -61.73
CA LYS A 2 1.27 6.93 -60.38
C LYS A 2 0.79 8.09 -59.46
N HIS A 3 -0.40 7.91 -58.86
CA HIS A 3 -0.63 8.30 -57.46
C HIS A 3 -1.32 7.13 -56.74
N ILE A 4 -0.52 6.11 -56.39
CA ILE A 4 -0.89 5.14 -55.36
C ILE A 4 -0.20 5.67 -54.10
N ILE A 5 -0.93 6.46 -53.31
CA ILE A 5 -0.51 6.78 -51.95
C ILE A 5 -1.13 5.73 -51.05
N LEU A 6 -0.21 4.92 -50.53
CA LEU A 6 -0.30 3.84 -49.58
C LEU A 6 -1.21 4.17 -48.37
N PHE A 7 -2.50 3.85 -48.47
CA PHE A 7 -3.41 3.74 -47.31
C PHE A 7 -3.37 2.29 -46.81
N LEU A 8 -2.25 1.89 -46.19
CA LEU A 8 -2.05 0.52 -45.72
C LEU A 8 -1.53 0.47 -44.29
N ILE A 9 -2.18 1.17 -43.36
CA ILE A 9 -2.01 0.92 -41.90
C ILE A 9 -3.34 1.26 -41.21
N CYS A 10 -4.35 0.38 -41.28
CA CYS A 10 -5.50 0.37 -40.36
C CYS A 10 -6.31 -0.93 -40.57
N ASN A 11 -5.64 -2.07 -40.46
CA ASN A 11 -6.28 -3.37 -40.21
C ASN A 11 -5.51 -4.06 -39.08
N LEU A 12 -5.32 -3.35 -37.96
CA LEU A 12 -5.02 -4.02 -36.70
C LEU A 12 -6.36 -4.57 -36.23
N SER A 13 -6.59 -5.85 -36.50
CA SER A 13 -7.66 -6.62 -35.91
C SER A 13 -7.68 -6.34 -34.41
N LEU A 14 -8.80 -5.83 -33.90
CA LEU A 14 -9.13 -5.70 -32.47
C LEU A 14 -9.34 -7.09 -31.84
N LEU A 15 -8.39 -8.00 -32.02
CA LEU A 15 -8.23 -9.14 -31.14
C LEU A 15 -7.54 -8.59 -29.90
N ALA A 16 -8.08 -8.91 -28.71
CA ALA A 16 -7.38 -8.65 -27.46
C ALA A 16 -5.95 -9.18 -27.61
N SER A 17 -4.96 -8.28 -27.57
CA SER A 17 -3.56 -8.68 -27.71
C SER A 17 -3.29 -9.75 -26.66
N PRO A 18 -2.63 -10.87 -27.01
CA PRO A 18 -2.16 -11.81 -26.00
C PRO A 18 -1.29 -11.06 -24.99
N PHE A 19 -1.24 -11.59 -23.76
CA PHE A 19 -0.44 -11.03 -22.69
C PHE A 19 1.00 -10.80 -23.16
N GLN A 20 1.51 -9.58 -23.00
CA GLN A 20 2.86 -9.23 -23.44
C GLN A 20 3.85 -9.37 -22.28
N GLU A 21 4.34 -10.59 -22.08
CA GLU A 21 5.29 -10.93 -21.01
C GLU A 21 6.54 -10.02 -21.03
N LYS A 22 7.03 -9.69 -22.22
CA LYS A 22 8.19 -8.82 -22.46
C LYS A 22 8.11 -7.43 -21.81
N ASN A 23 6.92 -6.96 -21.42
CA ASN A 23 6.77 -5.64 -20.80
C ASN A 23 7.04 -5.68 -19.28
N PHE A 24 7.21 -6.86 -18.68
CA PHE A 24 7.41 -7.06 -17.25
C PHE A 24 8.84 -7.51 -16.96
N ARG A 25 9.52 -6.81 -16.05
CA ARG A 25 10.94 -7.04 -15.76
C ARG A 25 11.18 -8.29 -14.91
N TYR A 26 10.23 -8.62 -14.05
CA TYR A 26 10.37 -9.70 -13.08
C TYR A 26 9.24 -10.71 -13.20
N LEU A 27 9.54 -11.95 -12.86
CA LEU A 27 8.55 -13.02 -12.75
C LEU A 27 8.87 -13.96 -11.58
N LYS A 28 7.82 -14.61 -11.06
CA LYS A 28 7.90 -15.72 -10.12
C LYS A 28 7.00 -16.85 -10.59
N ASP A 29 7.44 -18.08 -10.41
CA ASP A 29 6.60 -19.26 -10.61
C ASP A 29 5.70 -19.43 -9.38
N ILE A 30 4.46 -19.85 -9.60
CA ILE A 30 3.51 -20.19 -8.53
C ILE A 30 3.42 -21.72 -8.49
N GLU A 31 3.71 -22.30 -7.34
CA GLU A 31 3.63 -23.75 -7.16
C GLU A 31 2.17 -24.21 -7.32
N PRO A 32 1.94 -25.32 -8.05
CA PRO A 32 0.60 -25.85 -8.22
C PRO A 32 0.00 -26.27 -6.87
N PRO A 33 -1.33 -26.24 -6.73
CA PRO A 33 -1.98 -26.68 -5.50
C PRO A 33 -1.65 -28.14 -5.19
N LYS A 34 -1.54 -28.47 -3.91
CA LYS A 34 -1.26 -29.85 -3.48
C LYS A 34 -2.45 -30.78 -3.68
N THR A 35 -3.64 -30.22 -3.81
CA THR A 35 -4.90 -30.96 -3.92
C THR A 35 -5.31 -31.14 -5.39
N GLN A 36 -5.63 -32.37 -5.80
CA GLN A 36 -5.98 -32.69 -7.19
C GLN A 36 -7.42 -32.31 -7.58
N ASP A 37 -8.30 -32.05 -6.61
CA ASP A 37 -9.67 -31.57 -6.82
C ASP A 37 -9.76 -30.06 -6.56
N THR A 38 -9.38 -29.25 -7.55
CA THR A 38 -9.20 -27.80 -7.41
C THR A 38 -9.92 -26.96 -8.47
N GLN A 39 -10.66 -27.60 -9.39
CA GLN A 39 -11.35 -26.91 -10.47
C GLN A 39 -12.36 -25.88 -9.94
N GLY A 40 -12.25 -24.64 -10.44
CA GLY A 40 -13.14 -23.55 -10.05
C GLY A 40 -13.04 -23.12 -8.58
N LYS A 41 -12.07 -23.64 -7.81
CA LYS A 41 -11.86 -23.25 -6.42
C LYS A 41 -11.02 -21.99 -6.33
N VAL A 42 -11.33 -21.18 -5.33
CA VAL A 42 -10.59 -19.96 -5.03
C VAL A 42 -9.29 -20.32 -4.30
N VAL A 43 -8.17 -19.87 -4.84
CA VAL A 43 -6.84 -20.00 -4.23
C VAL A 43 -6.28 -18.60 -3.95
N SER A 44 -5.30 -18.52 -3.04
CA SER A 44 -4.60 -17.25 -2.80
C SER A 44 -3.08 -17.36 -2.86
N ILE A 45 -2.42 -16.25 -3.18
CA ILE A 45 -0.97 -16.07 -3.01
C ILE A 45 -0.71 -14.86 -2.12
N LEU A 46 0.23 -15.00 -1.18
CA LEU A 46 0.67 -13.89 -0.34
C LEU A 46 1.75 -13.11 -1.09
N LEU A 47 1.59 -11.79 -1.19
CA LEU A 47 2.65 -10.94 -1.75
C LEU A 47 3.82 -10.86 -0.78
N ASP A 48 5.04 -11.05 -1.28
CA ASP A 48 6.26 -11.03 -0.48
C ASP A 48 7.10 -9.77 -0.71
N ASP A 49 8.19 -9.67 0.04
CA ASP A 49 9.02 -8.46 0.12
C ASP A 49 9.61 -8.07 -1.24
N GLU A 50 9.97 -9.05 -2.08
CA GLU A 50 10.51 -8.78 -3.43
C GLU A 50 9.45 -8.15 -4.34
N ILE A 51 8.19 -8.62 -4.25
CA ILE A 51 7.08 -8.01 -4.96
C ILE A 51 6.86 -6.58 -4.46
N TYR A 52 6.76 -6.34 -3.15
CA TYR A 52 6.58 -4.97 -2.64
C TYR A 52 7.70 -4.03 -3.09
N LEU A 53 8.94 -4.50 -3.08
CA LEU A 53 10.10 -3.69 -3.45
C LEU A 53 10.14 -3.31 -4.93
N HIS A 54 9.61 -4.15 -5.82
CA HIS A 54 9.79 -4.01 -7.27
C HIS A 54 8.49 -3.87 -8.08
N SER A 55 7.32 -3.96 -7.45
CA SER A 55 6.01 -3.85 -8.08
C SER A 55 5.39 -2.48 -7.87
N PHE A 56 4.88 -1.90 -8.96
CA PHE A 56 3.90 -0.83 -8.88
C PHE A 56 2.52 -1.40 -8.52
N TYR A 57 1.68 -0.68 -7.77
CA TYR A 57 0.40 -1.21 -7.29
C TYR A 57 -0.49 -1.85 -8.38
N GLU A 58 -0.34 -1.39 -9.63
CA GLU A 58 -1.16 -1.80 -10.76
C GLU A 58 -0.49 -2.79 -11.73
N ASP A 59 0.76 -3.20 -11.47
CA ASP A 59 1.58 -3.94 -12.45
C ASP A 59 1.60 -5.46 -12.27
N LEU A 60 0.84 -6.01 -11.31
CA LEU A 60 0.82 -7.45 -11.08
C LEU A 60 -0.03 -8.16 -12.14
N ARG A 61 0.47 -9.28 -12.66
CA ARG A 61 -0.23 -10.10 -13.66
C ARG A 61 -0.03 -11.58 -13.36
N ILE A 62 -1.13 -12.29 -13.10
CA ILE A 62 -1.12 -13.74 -12.97
C ILE A 62 -1.41 -14.33 -14.36
N VAL A 63 -0.61 -15.30 -14.79
CA VAL A 63 -0.67 -15.88 -16.13
C VAL A 63 -0.64 -17.39 -16.05
N SER A 64 -1.44 -18.05 -16.88
CA SER A 64 -1.30 -19.47 -17.18
C SER A 64 -1.45 -19.73 -18.67
N GLY A 65 -0.51 -20.48 -19.26
CA GLY A 65 -0.56 -20.80 -20.70
C GLY A 65 -0.63 -19.57 -21.62
N GLY A 66 -0.02 -18.45 -21.22
CA GLY A 66 -0.07 -17.17 -21.94
C GLY A 66 -1.38 -16.36 -21.79
N GLN A 67 -2.33 -16.84 -20.99
CA GLN A 67 -3.59 -16.15 -20.69
C GLN A 67 -3.53 -15.49 -19.32
N LEU A 68 -4.08 -14.27 -19.21
CA LEU A 68 -4.23 -13.58 -17.95
C LEU A 68 -5.30 -14.25 -17.09
N ILE A 69 -4.99 -14.45 -15.82
CA ILE A 69 -5.92 -14.94 -14.81
C ILE A 69 -6.45 -13.73 -14.04
N PRO A 70 -7.77 -13.50 -14.05
CA PRO A 70 -8.42 -12.50 -13.21
C PRO A 70 -8.20 -12.76 -11.74
N TYR A 71 -7.91 -11.70 -10.97
CA TYR A 71 -7.69 -11.79 -9.54
C TYR A 71 -8.20 -10.57 -8.80
N ILE A 72 -8.52 -10.75 -7.51
CA ILE A 72 -8.73 -9.66 -6.57
C ILE A 72 -7.48 -9.51 -5.70
N ARG A 73 -7.06 -8.26 -5.50
CA ARG A 73 -6.04 -7.89 -4.51
C ARG A 73 -6.75 -7.40 -3.26
N ARG A 74 -6.47 -7.99 -2.10
CA ARG A 74 -7.02 -7.55 -0.81
C ARG A 74 -5.97 -7.56 0.28
N GLU A 75 -6.19 -6.75 1.32
CA GLU A 75 -5.38 -6.83 2.53
C GLU A 75 -5.55 -8.22 3.17
N LEU A 76 -4.45 -8.74 3.70
CA LEU A 76 -4.42 -10.01 4.38
C LEU A 76 -5.34 -9.94 5.60
N LYS A 77 -6.49 -10.62 5.54
CA LYS A 77 -7.41 -10.71 6.67
C LYS A 77 -6.65 -11.19 7.90
N GLN A 78 -6.93 -10.56 9.05
CA GLN A 78 -6.52 -11.09 10.34
C GLN A 78 -7.11 -12.49 10.47
N THR A 79 -6.30 -13.51 10.25
CA THR A 79 -6.54 -14.79 10.90
C THR A 79 -6.50 -14.45 12.37
N LYS A 80 -7.66 -14.48 13.05
CA LYS A 80 -7.68 -14.46 14.51
C LYS A 80 -6.74 -15.56 14.93
N SER A 81 -5.53 -15.19 15.37
CA SER A 81 -4.67 -16.13 16.04
C SER A 81 -5.50 -16.66 17.19
N THR A 82 -5.65 -17.97 17.32
CA THR A 82 -6.29 -18.54 18.51
C THR A 82 -5.64 -17.85 19.72
N PRO A 83 -6.42 -17.12 20.54
CA PRO A 83 -5.84 -16.32 21.60
C PRO A 83 -5.09 -17.24 22.54
N GLU A 84 -3.82 -16.91 22.84
CA GLU A 84 -3.04 -17.71 23.77
C GLU A 84 -3.48 -17.35 25.19
N LYS A 85 -4.03 -18.33 25.91
CA LYS A 85 -4.44 -18.18 27.29
C LYS A 85 -3.23 -18.32 28.21
N ILE A 86 -2.98 -17.32 29.05
CA ILE A 86 -1.94 -17.32 30.07
C ILE A 86 -2.52 -16.95 31.43
N GLU A 87 -1.91 -17.39 32.53
CA GLU A 87 -2.45 -17.14 33.87
C GLU A 87 -2.14 -15.72 34.39
N PRO A 88 -3.15 -14.95 34.84
CA PRO A 88 -2.92 -13.71 35.56
C PRO A 88 -2.51 -13.97 37.02
N LYS A 89 -1.65 -13.12 37.58
CA LYS A 89 -1.25 -13.19 38.99
C LYS A 89 -2.11 -12.27 39.84
N LEU A 90 -2.82 -12.80 40.83
CA LEU A 90 -3.54 -12.00 41.82
C LEU A 90 -2.55 -11.31 42.77
N LEU A 91 -2.51 -9.97 42.75
CA LEU A 91 -1.67 -9.18 43.66
C LEU A 91 -2.40 -8.82 44.95
N PHE A 92 -3.67 -8.47 44.83
CA PHE A 92 -4.45 -7.93 45.94
C PHE A 92 -5.91 -8.31 45.81
N LYS A 93 -6.52 -8.70 46.93
CA LYS A 93 -7.95 -8.92 47.07
C LYS A 93 -8.44 -8.22 48.32
N LYS A 94 -9.45 -7.35 48.19
CA LYS A 94 -10.13 -6.70 49.31
C LYS A 94 -11.62 -6.96 49.21
N LYS A 95 -12.19 -7.47 50.29
CA LYS A 95 -13.62 -7.70 50.42
C LYS A 95 -14.21 -6.61 51.31
N ASP A 96 -15.12 -5.82 50.77
CA ASP A 96 -15.90 -4.82 51.49
C ASP A 96 -17.36 -5.31 51.66
N LYS A 97 -18.23 -4.51 52.30
CA LYS A 97 -19.63 -4.90 52.51
C LYS A 97 -20.43 -5.00 51.21
N THR A 98 -20.07 -4.19 50.22
CA THR A 98 -20.82 -3.98 48.98
C THR A 98 -20.09 -4.46 47.73
N GLU A 99 -18.77 -4.62 47.80
CA GLU A 99 -17.94 -5.01 46.65
C GLU A 99 -16.71 -5.82 47.06
N THR A 100 -16.20 -6.61 46.12
CA THR A 100 -14.89 -7.25 46.23
C THR A 100 -13.97 -6.71 45.13
N ILE A 101 -12.86 -6.11 45.52
CA ILE A 101 -11.84 -5.57 44.61
C ILE A 101 -10.72 -6.58 44.43
N TYR A 102 -10.39 -6.85 43.18
CA TYR A 102 -9.26 -7.67 42.75
C TYR A 102 -8.28 -6.80 41.96
N VAL A 103 -6.97 -6.96 42.21
CA VAL A 103 -5.92 -6.37 41.38
C VAL A 103 -5.04 -7.49 40.85
N LEU A 104 -4.98 -7.59 39.53
CA LEU A 104 -4.26 -8.61 38.78
C LEU A 104 -3.04 -7.98 38.11
N GLU A 105 -1.92 -8.69 38.17
CA GLU A 105 -0.75 -8.47 37.33
C GLU A 105 -0.78 -9.48 36.19
N LEU A 106 -0.85 -8.97 34.97
CA LEU A 106 -0.72 -9.77 33.77
C LEU A 106 0.76 -10.08 33.52
N PRO A 107 1.08 -11.24 32.91
CA PRO A 107 2.46 -11.59 32.55
C PRO A 107 3.16 -10.51 31.70
N LYS A 108 4.45 -10.67 31.41
CA LYS A 108 5.12 -9.75 30.48
C LYS A 108 4.80 -10.18 29.04
N LEU A 109 4.26 -9.27 28.24
CA LEU A 109 4.04 -9.53 26.81
C LEU A 109 5.36 -9.50 26.03
N PRO A 110 5.54 -10.41 25.05
CA PRO A 110 6.52 -10.22 24.00
C PRO A 110 6.21 -8.94 23.18
N LYS A 111 7.20 -8.39 22.47
CA LYS A 111 7.11 -7.11 21.75
C LYS A 111 5.86 -6.98 20.86
N ASP A 112 5.48 -8.08 20.22
CA ASP A 112 4.43 -8.15 19.21
C ASP A 112 3.10 -8.68 19.76
N PHE A 113 2.82 -8.60 21.07
CA PHE A 113 1.56 -9.09 21.62
C PHE A 113 0.76 -7.98 22.31
N VAL A 114 -0.55 -8.18 22.40
CA VAL A 114 -1.50 -7.40 23.20
C VAL A 114 -2.40 -8.35 23.99
N TYR A 115 -2.90 -7.87 25.12
CA TYR A 115 -3.99 -8.52 25.84
C TYR A 115 -5.31 -8.20 25.19
N THR A 116 -6.19 -9.19 25.12
CA THR A 116 -7.52 -9.04 24.50
C THR A 116 -8.64 -9.37 25.47
N GLU A 117 -8.60 -10.52 26.15
CA GLU A 117 -9.72 -10.98 26.98
C GLU A 117 -9.24 -11.45 28.35
N LEU A 118 -10.11 -11.36 29.36
CA LEU A 118 -9.92 -11.89 30.70
C LEU A 118 -11.03 -12.90 30.98
N GLU A 119 -10.64 -14.07 31.47
CA GLU A 119 -11.55 -15.16 31.83
C GLU A 119 -11.60 -15.33 33.35
N LEU A 120 -12.82 -15.53 33.85
CA LEU A 120 -13.07 -15.86 35.24
C LEU A 120 -13.88 -17.15 35.39
N SER A 121 -13.84 -17.70 36.59
CA SER A 121 -14.61 -18.87 36.98
C SER A 121 -15.08 -18.76 38.43
N SER A 122 -16.08 -19.56 38.76
CA SER A 122 -16.59 -19.77 40.10
C SER A 122 -16.95 -21.25 40.25
N GLU A 123 -16.86 -21.78 41.46
CA GLU A 123 -17.30 -23.14 41.79
C GLU A 123 -18.82 -23.23 41.90
N GLU A 124 -19.49 -22.10 42.11
CA GLU A 124 -20.94 -21.96 42.23
C GLU A 124 -21.52 -21.13 41.08
N LYS A 125 -22.82 -21.29 40.82
CA LYS A 125 -23.55 -20.40 39.91
C LYS A 125 -23.47 -18.97 40.44
N TYR A 126 -23.22 -18.01 39.56
CA TYR A 126 -23.05 -16.62 39.95
C TYR A 126 -23.67 -15.68 38.91
N GLU A 127 -23.99 -14.47 39.36
CA GLU A 127 -24.33 -13.32 38.54
C GLU A 127 -23.72 -12.09 39.22
N ALA A 128 -22.87 -11.37 38.50
CA ALA A 128 -22.11 -10.26 39.07
C ALA A 128 -21.93 -9.13 38.07
N GLU A 129 -22.10 -7.90 38.56
CA GLU A 129 -21.73 -6.68 37.86
C GLU A 129 -20.25 -6.38 38.16
N LEU A 130 -19.43 -6.29 37.12
CA LEU A 130 -17.99 -6.08 37.18
C LEU A 130 -17.64 -4.69 36.65
N THR A 131 -16.83 -3.94 37.38
CA THR A 131 -16.12 -2.79 36.83
C THR A 131 -14.65 -3.16 36.61
N VAL A 132 -14.24 -3.25 35.35
CA VAL A 132 -12.89 -3.63 34.94
C VAL A 132 -12.13 -2.39 34.51
N SER A 133 -10.97 -2.15 35.12
CA SER A 133 -10.08 -1.07 34.74
C SER A 133 -8.68 -1.58 34.41
N THR A 134 -8.01 -1.00 33.41
CA THR A 134 -6.62 -1.38 33.05
C THR A 134 -5.66 -0.20 33.17
N GLY A 135 -4.38 -0.49 33.39
CA GLY A 135 -3.33 0.53 33.45
C GLY A 135 -1.90 -0.03 33.39
N GLN A 136 -0.94 0.84 33.11
CA GLN A 136 0.48 0.48 33.14
C GLN A 136 1.05 0.37 34.56
N ASN A 137 0.39 1.00 35.54
CA ASN A 137 0.74 0.93 36.95
C ASN A 137 -0.52 0.63 37.79
N PRO A 138 -0.39 -0.05 38.94
CA PRO A 138 -1.54 -0.40 39.80
C PRO A 138 -2.26 0.84 40.36
N ASN A 139 -1.58 1.99 40.42
CA ASN A 139 -2.10 3.26 40.93
C ASN A 139 -2.59 4.23 39.83
N ALA A 140 -2.40 3.89 38.55
CA ALA A 140 -2.75 4.74 37.42
C ALA A 140 -3.52 3.91 36.38
N LEU A 141 -4.80 3.71 36.66
CA LEU A 141 -5.75 3.02 35.81
C LEU A 141 -6.48 4.05 34.94
N THR A 142 -6.52 3.84 33.63
CA THR A 142 -7.01 4.82 32.64
C THR A 142 -8.27 4.35 31.95
N ASP A 143 -8.31 3.08 31.55
CA ASP A 143 -9.43 2.51 30.80
C ASP A 143 -10.36 1.83 31.79
N SER A 144 -11.67 2.11 31.77
CA SER A 144 -12.65 1.47 32.65
C SER A 144 -13.95 1.16 31.93
N GLN A 145 -14.52 0.00 32.21
CA GLN A 145 -15.80 -0.45 31.67
C GLN A 145 -16.59 -1.25 32.71
N THR A 146 -17.92 -1.23 32.58
CA THR A 146 -18.82 -2.02 33.41
C THR A 146 -19.42 -3.15 32.56
N LEU A 147 -19.40 -4.37 33.09
CA LEU A 147 -19.73 -5.60 32.41
C LEU A 147 -20.56 -6.50 33.33
N ASN A 148 -21.42 -7.35 32.78
CA ASN A 148 -22.15 -8.36 33.54
C ASN A 148 -21.55 -9.73 33.28
N ALA A 149 -21.31 -10.48 34.35
CA ALA A 149 -20.72 -11.80 34.33
C ALA A 149 -21.70 -12.80 34.97
N TYR A 150 -21.93 -13.94 34.33
CA TYR A 150 -22.79 -14.97 34.90
C TYR A 150 -22.37 -16.37 34.50
N SER A 151 -22.76 -17.35 35.33
CA SER A 151 -22.70 -18.76 34.99
C SER A 151 -23.86 -19.51 35.61
N TYR A 152 -24.66 -20.15 34.75
CA TYR A 152 -25.81 -20.97 35.12
C TYR A 152 -25.71 -22.39 34.56
N GLY A 153 -24.55 -23.04 34.68
CA GLY A 153 -24.32 -24.37 34.12
C GLY A 153 -23.70 -24.29 32.74
N GLU A 154 -24.41 -24.69 31.69
CA GLU A 154 -23.91 -24.64 30.30
C GLU A 154 -23.93 -23.22 29.69
N GLU A 155 -24.78 -22.33 30.21
CA GLU A 155 -24.80 -20.92 29.82
C GLU A 155 -23.89 -20.11 30.74
N ALA A 156 -22.82 -19.55 30.17
CA ALA A 156 -21.88 -18.69 30.88
C ALA A 156 -21.44 -17.49 30.04
N GLN A 157 -21.39 -16.33 30.67
CA GLN A 157 -20.67 -15.15 30.19
C GLN A 157 -19.55 -14.89 31.19
N ASN A 158 -18.41 -15.53 30.97
CA ASN A 158 -17.28 -15.55 31.90
C ASN A 158 -15.96 -15.09 31.26
N VAL A 159 -16.01 -14.68 29.98
CA VAL A 159 -14.89 -14.10 29.22
C VAL A 159 -15.26 -12.66 28.85
N PHE A 160 -14.36 -11.72 29.12
CA PHE A 160 -14.60 -10.30 28.89
C PHE A 160 -13.45 -9.67 28.13
N ASN A 161 -13.77 -8.82 27.16
CA ASN A 161 -12.77 -8.04 26.46
C ASN A 161 -12.15 -7.00 27.41
N ILE A 162 -10.82 -6.91 27.48
CA ILE A 162 -10.04 -5.92 28.24
C ILE A 162 -9.07 -5.12 27.34
N GLY A 163 -9.12 -5.31 26.02
CA GLY A 163 -8.15 -4.79 25.07
C GLY A 163 -8.71 -4.50 23.66
N PRO A 164 -7.84 -4.38 22.64
CA PRO A 164 -6.41 -4.65 22.66
C PRO A 164 -5.61 -3.67 23.51
N THR A 165 -4.84 -4.16 24.49
CA THR A 165 -4.03 -3.31 25.39
C THR A 165 -2.66 -3.91 25.72
N LYS A 166 -1.70 -3.04 26.04
CA LYS A 166 -0.39 -3.41 26.62
C LYS A 166 -0.32 -3.17 28.13
N ASN A 167 -1.41 -2.72 28.74
CA ASN A 167 -1.51 -2.47 30.17
C ASN A 167 -1.32 -3.77 30.96
N ARG A 168 -0.38 -3.76 31.91
CA ARG A 168 -0.02 -4.95 32.71
C ARG A 168 -0.88 -5.14 33.95
N PHE A 169 -1.61 -4.13 34.39
CA PHE A 169 -2.42 -4.20 35.60
C PHE A 169 -3.89 -4.10 35.26
N VAL A 170 -4.69 -4.99 35.87
CA VAL A 170 -6.14 -4.99 35.74
C VAL A 170 -6.75 -4.94 37.13
N ARG A 171 -7.63 -3.98 37.37
CA ARG A 171 -8.45 -3.92 38.57
C ARG A 171 -9.86 -4.36 38.22
N VAL A 172 -10.41 -5.30 38.97
CA VAL A 172 -11.80 -5.76 38.82
C VAL A 172 -12.53 -5.52 40.12
N ALA A 173 -13.52 -4.64 40.12
CA ALA A 173 -14.45 -4.44 41.23
C ALA A 173 -15.73 -5.23 40.94
N VAL A 174 -16.00 -6.23 41.77
CA VAL A 174 -17.19 -7.08 41.70
C VAL A 174 -18.22 -6.53 42.66
N LYS A 175 -19.39 -6.13 42.17
CA LYS A 175 -20.51 -5.72 43.03
C LYS A 175 -21.07 -6.97 43.72
N GLY A 176 -21.03 -6.99 45.05
CA GLY A 176 -21.32 -8.18 45.84
C GLY A 176 -20.08 -8.98 46.25
N ASN A 177 -20.32 -10.22 46.69
CA ASN A 177 -19.33 -11.04 47.41
C ASN A 177 -19.17 -12.44 46.82
N GLU A 178 -19.51 -12.59 45.54
CA GLU A 178 -19.44 -13.83 44.79
C GLU A 178 -18.01 -14.41 44.78
N PRO A 179 -17.83 -15.74 44.94
CA PRO A 179 -16.52 -16.39 45.05
C PRO A 179 -15.84 -16.57 43.68
N ILE A 180 -15.52 -15.47 43.01
CA ILE A 180 -14.91 -15.45 41.68
C ILE A 180 -13.37 -15.61 41.74
N LYS A 181 -12.82 -16.37 40.78
CA LYS A 181 -11.39 -16.55 40.48
C LYS A 181 -11.11 -16.16 39.03
N PHE A 182 -9.94 -15.60 38.74
CA PHE A 182 -9.50 -15.27 37.38
C PHE A 182 -8.57 -16.39 36.88
N THR A 183 -8.99 -17.09 35.83
CA THR A 183 -8.33 -18.32 35.36
C THR A 183 -7.33 -18.06 34.26
N SER A 184 -7.65 -17.16 33.33
CA SER A 184 -6.78 -16.87 32.20
C SER A 184 -6.94 -15.45 31.67
N VAL A 185 -5.92 -14.96 30.99
CA VAL A 185 -5.96 -13.79 30.14
C VAL A 185 -5.52 -14.21 28.73
N SER A 186 -6.29 -13.84 27.73
CA SER A 186 -5.97 -14.04 26.33
C SER A 186 -4.96 -12.99 25.88
N ARG A 187 -3.86 -13.44 25.27
CA ARG A 187 -2.98 -12.58 24.48
C ARG A 187 -3.04 -12.96 23.01
N GLU A 188 -2.99 -11.97 22.16
CA GLU A 188 -2.92 -12.15 20.72
C GLU A 188 -1.66 -11.48 20.20
N ARG A 189 -1.03 -12.12 19.21
CA ARG A 189 0.07 -11.50 18.50
C ARG A 189 -0.51 -10.35 17.67
N VAL A 190 -0.16 -9.11 18.01
CA VAL A 190 -0.30 -7.98 17.11
C VAL A 190 0.47 -8.35 15.85
N GLY A 191 -0.24 -8.46 14.74
CA GLY A 191 0.29 -8.97 13.48
C GLY A 191 1.43 -8.10 12.93
N SER A 192 2.65 -8.26 13.44
CA SER A 192 3.87 -7.83 12.74
C SER A 192 4.03 -8.58 11.41
N ASN A 193 3.39 -9.76 11.28
CA ASN A 193 3.29 -10.51 10.04
C ASN A 193 2.31 -9.94 9.00
N GLN A 194 1.53 -8.90 9.33
CA GLN A 194 0.50 -8.32 8.45
C GLN A 194 0.92 -7.01 7.82
N VAL A 195 2.16 -6.60 8.06
CA VAL A 195 2.65 -5.32 7.60
C VAL A 195 3.97 -5.55 6.89
N TRP A 196 4.08 -5.00 5.70
CA TRP A 196 5.36 -4.81 5.03
C TRP A 196 5.93 -3.46 5.46
N SER A 197 7.23 -3.42 5.74
CA SER A 197 7.91 -2.19 6.13
C SER A 197 9.28 -2.08 5.50
N LYS A 198 9.66 -0.85 5.16
CA LYS A 198 10.97 -0.51 4.60
C LYS A 198 11.55 0.68 5.34
N GLU A 199 12.69 0.48 5.98
CA GLU A 199 13.45 1.57 6.61
C GLU A 199 14.28 2.32 5.56
N ILE A 200 14.33 3.65 5.70
CA ILE A 200 15.05 4.59 4.87
C ILE A 200 15.84 5.49 5.80
N SER A 201 17.15 5.55 5.56
CA SER A 201 18.08 6.37 6.36
C SER A 201 18.86 7.37 5.49
N GLU A 202 18.71 7.30 4.17
CA GLU A 202 19.35 8.19 3.22
C GLU A 202 18.33 9.17 2.65
N PHE A 203 18.60 10.46 2.81
CA PHE A 203 17.69 11.54 2.43
C PHE A 203 18.44 12.65 1.69
N ASN A 204 17.78 13.26 0.70
CA ASN A 204 18.26 14.51 0.14
C ASN A 204 17.71 15.67 0.97
N LEU A 205 18.60 16.33 1.73
CA LEU A 205 18.27 17.43 2.64
C LEU A 205 18.40 18.78 1.94
N THR A 206 17.39 19.64 2.11
CA THR A 206 17.47 21.05 1.74
C THR A 206 16.91 21.88 2.89
N ALA A 207 17.77 22.66 3.55
CA ALA A 207 17.39 23.53 4.66
C ALA A 207 17.27 24.98 4.20
N SER A 208 16.26 25.68 4.71
CA SER A 208 16.05 27.12 4.55
C SER A 208 15.78 27.74 5.92
N SER A 209 15.68 29.06 6.02
CA SER A 209 15.33 29.75 7.26
C SER A 209 13.92 29.41 7.77
N GLU A 210 13.00 29.03 6.89
CA GLU A 210 11.60 28.79 7.23
C GLU A 210 11.30 27.30 7.48
N LYS A 211 11.93 26.42 6.70
CA LYS A 211 11.67 24.97 6.74
C LYS A 211 12.86 24.12 6.32
N THR A 212 12.87 22.90 6.84
CA THR A 212 13.72 21.80 6.40
C THR A 212 12.94 20.86 5.48
N THR A 213 13.51 20.51 4.33
CA THR A 213 12.89 19.60 3.36
C THR A 213 13.73 18.34 3.21
N TYR A 214 13.12 17.19 3.44
CA TYR A 214 13.67 15.87 3.16
C TYR A 214 13.01 15.32 1.90
N THR A 215 13.79 15.08 0.84
CA THR A 215 13.28 14.41 -0.38
C THR A 215 13.67 12.94 -0.37
N ILE A 216 12.68 12.06 -0.54
CA ILE A 216 12.83 10.61 -0.51
C ILE A 216 12.43 10.03 -1.87
N SER A 217 13.39 9.38 -2.54
CA SER A 217 13.20 8.75 -3.83
C SER A 217 12.49 7.41 -3.70
N ASN A 218 11.43 7.19 -4.49
CA ASN A 218 10.72 5.90 -4.59
C ASN A 218 10.72 5.40 -6.04
N ILE A 219 11.89 5.02 -6.55
CA ILE A 219 12.09 4.71 -7.98
C ILE A 219 11.24 3.52 -8.44
N SER A 220 11.10 2.50 -7.60
CA SER A 220 10.32 1.30 -7.91
C SER A 220 8.81 1.50 -7.76
N LYS A 221 8.38 2.67 -7.28
CA LYS A 221 7.00 2.99 -6.97
C LYS A 221 6.31 2.02 -6.00
N SER A 222 7.08 1.52 -5.04
CA SER A 222 6.55 0.67 -3.97
C SER A 222 5.47 1.42 -3.18
N PRO A 223 4.23 0.94 -3.12
CA PRO A 223 3.13 1.65 -2.47
C PRO A 223 3.21 1.54 -0.95
N PHE A 224 2.89 2.63 -0.24
CA PHE A 224 2.75 2.69 1.22
C PHE A 224 1.71 3.74 1.63
N ASN A 225 1.08 3.59 2.79
CA ASN A 225 0.09 4.54 3.31
C ASN A 225 0.37 4.95 4.76
N LYS A 226 1.45 4.45 5.36
CA LYS A 226 1.90 4.84 6.69
C LYS A 226 3.39 5.11 6.68
N ILE A 227 3.82 6.13 7.41
CA ILE A 227 5.23 6.36 7.72
C ILE A 227 5.43 6.43 9.23
N LYS A 228 6.59 5.95 9.68
CA LYS A 228 7.08 6.19 11.05
C LYS A 228 8.31 7.06 10.97
N LEU A 229 8.32 8.16 11.72
CA LEU A 229 9.40 9.13 11.74
C LEU A 229 10.21 8.96 13.02
N LYS A 230 11.53 8.94 12.87
CA LYS A 230 12.47 8.91 13.97
C LYS A 230 13.42 10.08 13.89
N PHE A 231 13.42 10.90 14.94
CA PHE A 231 14.23 12.10 15.03
C PHE A 231 15.45 11.92 15.93
N GLU A 232 16.47 12.75 15.76
CA GLU A 232 17.61 12.79 16.67
C GLU A 232 17.27 13.52 17.98
N GLU A 233 16.36 14.49 17.92
CA GLU A 233 15.91 15.28 19.07
C GLU A 233 15.04 14.43 20.00
N GLN A 234 15.16 14.62 21.33
CA GLN A 234 14.36 13.86 22.30
C GLN A 234 12.88 14.29 22.34
N LYS A 235 12.61 15.58 22.15
CA LYS A 235 11.25 16.14 22.09
C LYS A 235 11.18 17.19 20.99
N LEU A 236 10.12 17.15 20.19
CA LEU A 236 9.86 18.21 19.21
C LEU A 236 8.37 18.50 19.10
N ASN A 237 8.05 19.78 18.86
CA ASN A 237 6.72 20.20 18.47
C ASN A 237 6.84 21.08 17.22
N ARG A 238 6.39 20.56 16.06
CA ARG A 238 6.57 21.24 14.76
C ARG A 238 5.40 20.98 13.84
N TYR A 239 5.09 21.95 13.00
CA TYR A 239 4.20 21.74 11.86
C TYR A 239 4.97 21.05 10.73
N ILE A 240 4.32 20.07 10.09
CA ILE A 240 4.86 19.37 8.93
C ILE A 240 3.85 19.36 7.78
N GLU A 241 4.41 19.30 6.58
CA GLU A 241 3.67 18.99 5.35
C GLU A 241 4.39 17.88 4.60
N ILE A 242 3.63 16.98 4.01
CA ILE A 242 4.16 15.88 3.21
C ILE A 242 3.53 15.97 1.84
N GLU A 243 4.35 16.05 0.81
CA GLU A 243 3.94 16.15 -0.58
C GLU A 243 4.44 14.96 -1.39
N GLU A 244 3.64 14.43 -2.30
CA GLU A 244 4.06 13.43 -3.28
C GLU A 244 4.21 14.04 -4.67
N PHE A 245 5.19 13.58 -5.44
CA PHE A 245 5.39 13.96 -6.84
C PHE A 245 4.43 13.19 -7.76
N PHE A 246 3.16 13.57 -7.69
CA PHE A 246 2.05 12.92 -8.35
C PHE A 246 2.23 12.88 -9.87
N ASN A 247 2.08 11.67 -10.45
CA ASN A 247 2.21 11.40 -11.88
C ASN A 247 3.49 11.94 -12.54
N GLU A 248 4.56 12.14 -11.75
CA GLU A 248 5.82 12.72 -12.21
C GLU A 248 5.68 14.13 -12.82
N LYS A 249 4.64 14.89 -12.42
CA LYS A 249 4.32 16.20 -12.99
C LYS A 249 4.30 17.32 -11.95
N GLU A 250 3.65 17.09 -10.82
CA GLU A 250 3.39 18.12 -9.82
C GLU A 250 3.52 17.57 -8.40
N TRP A 251 3.80 18.46 -7.46
CA TRP A 251 3.79 18.13 -6.03
C TRP A 251 2.39 18.32 -5.48
N GLN A 252 1.85 17.29 -4.84
CA GLN A 252 0.53 17.33 -4.20
C GLN A 252 0.64 17.03 -2.72
N LEU A 253 -0.05 17.81 -1.89
CA LEU A 253 -0.13 17.56 -0.46
C LEU A 253 -0.82 16.21 -0.19
N VAL A 254 -0.21 15.41 0.67
CA VAL A 254 -0.74 14.12 1.17
C VAL A 254 -1.08 14.23 2.65
N PHE A 255 -0.31 15.00 3.41
CA PHE A 255 -0.55 15.19 4.83
C PHE A 255 -0.07 16.56 5.27
N SER A 256 -0.77 17.13 6.24
CA SER A 256 -0.33 18.33 6.95
C SER A 256 -0.80 18.28 8.40
N GLY A 257 0.05 18.65 9.36
CA GLY A 257 -0.32 18.62 10.76
C GLY A 257 0.83 18.96 11.70
N ASN A 258 0.52 19.05 12.99
CA ASN A 258 1.53 19.23 14.02
C ASN A 258 2.03 17.87 14.51
N ILE A 259 3.34 17.71 14.60
CA ILE A 259 4.01 16.62 15.31
C ILE A 259 4.22 17.08 16.74
N ASP A 260 3.80 16.27 17.71
CA ASP A 260 4.23 16.35 19.10
C ASP A 260 4.95 15.03 19.42
N TYR A 261 6.28 15.03 19.26
CA TYR A 261 7.12 13.85 19.44
C TYR A 261 7.84 13.93 20.77
N ASN A 262 7.87 12.80 21.46
CA ASN A 262 8.63 12.59 22.66
C ASN A 262 9.24 11.18 22.58
N GLN A 263 10.56 11.07 22.50
CA GLN A 263 11.25 9.81 22.29
C GLN A 263 10.99 8.77 23.39
N GLU A 264 10.71 9.20 24.62
CA GLU A 264 10.42 8.29 25.74
C GLU A 264 9.00 7.72 25.66
N GLU A 265 8.02 8.52 25.21
CA GLU A 265 6.60 8.17 25.18
C GLU A 265 6.16 7.60 23.83
N ASN A 266 6.74 8.11 22.74
CA ASN A 266 6.43 7.77 21.36
C ASN A 266 7.71 7.77 20.49
N PRO A 267 8.58 6.76 20.63
CA PRO A 267 9.86 6.68 19.91
C PRO A 267 9.72 6.54 18.38
N ASP A 268 8.55 6.15 17.89
CA ASP A 268 8.24 5.98 16.47
C ASP A 268 6.96 6.77 16.14
N PHE A 269 7.07 8.06 15.83
CA PHE A 269 5.90 8.88 15.50
C PHE A 269 5.25 8.41 14.20
N GLU A 270 4.02 7.92 14.28
CA GLU A 270 3.30 7.37 13.12
C GLU A 270 2.41 8.41 12.46
N ILE A 271 2.46 8.47 11.13
CA ILE A 271 1.53 9.24 10.29
C ILE A 271 0.84 8.27 9.34
N ASN A 272 -0.48 8.32 9.32
CA ASN A 272 -1.31 7.59 8.36
C ASN A 272 -1.76 8.55 7.26
N PHE A 273 -1.65 8.12 6.02
CA PHE A 273 -2.20 8.80 4.87
C PHE A 273 -3.59 8.23 4.56
N ASP A 274 -4.43 9.08 4.01
CA ASP A 274 -5.76 8.73 3.49
C ASP A 274 -5.70 7.97 2.16
N ARG A 275 -4.57 8.08 1.44
CA ARG A 275 -4.30 7.41 0.17
C ARG A 275 -2.94 6.73 0.14
N MET A 276 -2.77 5.81 -0.81
CA MET A 276 -1.48 5.18 -1.09
C MET A 276 -0.54 6.17 -1.78
N VAL A 277 0.65 6.32 -1.22
CA VAL A 277 1.78 7.04 -1.83
C VAL A 277 2.69 6.02 -2.51
N TYR A 278 3.08 6.32 -3.74
CA TYR A 278 3.95 5.45 -4.53
C TYR A 278 5.02 6.25 -5.30
N SER A 279 4.93 7.57 -5.41
CA SER A 279 5.98 8.36 -6.06
C SER A 279 7.08 8.79 -5.07
N THR A 280 8.11 9.46 -5.59
CA THR A 280 8.99 10.31 -4.78
C THR A 280 8.14 11.28 -3.96
N TYR A 281 8.53 11.51 -2.71
CA TYR A 281 7.80 12.40 -1.80
C TYR A 281 8.77 13.27 -1.01
N ARG A 282 8.24 14.35 -0.45
CA ARG A 282 8.97 15.32 0.36
C ARG A 282 8.30 15.48 1.71
N ILE A 283 9.11 15.64 2.74
CA ILE A 283 8.67 16.00 4.08
C ILE A 283 9.23 17.38 4.37
N HIS A 284 8.33 18.35 4.50
CA HIS A 284 8.62 19.70 4.96
C HIS A 284 8.39 19.76 6.47
N ILE A 285 9.41 20.17 7.21
CA ILE A 285 9.33 20.43 8.65
C ILE A 285 9.54 21.93 8.84
N PHE A 286 8.48 22.62 9.24
CA PHE A 286 8.51 24.06 9.41
C PHE A 286 9.23 24.40 10.71
N THR A 287 10.25 25.21 10.58
CA THR A 287 11.19 25.52 11.65
C THR A 287 10.77 26.79 12.40
N GLY A 288 10.32 27.81 11.67
CA GLY A 288 10.08 29.14 12.24
C GLY A 288 11.35 29.67 12.92
N ASP A 289 11.23 30.17 14.14
CA ASP A 289 12.39 30.67 14.93
C ASP A 289 13.15 29.57 15.69
N ASN A 290 12.76 28.30 15.54
CA ASN A 290 13.36 27.20 16.29
C ASN A 290 14.65 26.67 15.64
N PRO A 291 15.45 25.84 16.33
CA PRO A 291 16.53 25.09 15.67
C PRO A 291 15.99 24.08 14.64
N LEU A 292 16.84 23.79 13.64
CA LEU A 292 16.61 22.76 12.63
C LEU A 292 16.42 21.40 13.29
N VAL A 293 15.47 20.63 12.77
CA VAL A 293 15.15 19.27 13.23
C VAL A 293 15.83 18.26 12.31
N HIS A 294 16.35 17.16 12.89
CA HIS A 294 17.11 16.14 12.17
C HIS A 294 16.34 14.82 12.13
N LEU A 295 15.88 14.45 10.94
CA LEU A 295 15.31 13.13 10.68
C LEU A 295 16.43 12.07 10.61
N LYS A 296 16.41 11.11 11.53
CA LYS A 296 17.39 10.02 11.61
C LYS A 296 17.05 8.87 10.69
N SER A 297 15.80 8.40 10.76
CA SER A 297 15.29 7.37 9.86
C SER A 297 13.79 7.51 9.68
N LEU A 298 13.29 6.93 8.59
CA LEU A 298 11.88 6.83 8.28
C LEU A 298 11.56 5.40 7.91
N THR A 299 10.43 4.89 8.40
CA THR A 299 9.93 3.56 8.03
C THR A 299 8.64 3.69 7.24
N GLN A 300 8.68 3.34 5.96
CA GLN A 300 7.49 3.17 5.13
C GLN A 300 6.78 1.89 5.54
N THR A 301 5.46 1.94 5.59
CA THR A 301 4.64 0.86 6.12
C THR A 301 3.38 0.68 5.28
N LYS A 302 3.03 -0.58 4.99
CA LYS A 302 1.80 -0.96 4.28
C LYS A 302 1.26 -2.29 4.85
N ALA A 303 -0.06 -2.47 4.88
CA ALA A 303 -0.63 -3.80 5.11
C ALA A 303 -0.15 -4.80 4.04
N LYS A 304 0.14 -6.03 4.46
CA LYS A 304 0.37 -7.13 3.53
C LYS A 304 -0.94 -7.50 2.85
N GLU A 305 -0.83 -7.87 1.60
CA GLU A 305 -1.94 -8.21 0.72
C GLU A 305 -1.75 -9.62 0.18
N GLU A 306 -2.87 -10.22 -0.20
CA GLU A 306 -2.93 -11.46 -0.96
C GLU A 306 -3.71 -11.24 -2.26
N LEU A 307 -3.36 -12.02 -3.29
CA LEU A 307 -4.15 -12.10 -4.52
C LEU A 307 -5.02 -13.35 -4.47
N LEU A 308 -6.31 -13.20 -4.78
CA LEU A 308 -7.28 -14.28 -4.87
C LEU A 308 -7.73 -14.47 -6.30
N PHE A 309 -7.76 -15.70 -6.77
CA PHE A 309 -8.18 -16.02 -8.13
C PHE A 309 -8.77 -17.43 -8.20
N PHE A 310 -9.54 -17.69 -9.27
CA PHE A 310 -9.98 -19.04 -9.60
C PHE A 310 -8.86 -19.81 -10.28
N LEU A 311 -8.62 -21.04 -9.83
CA LEU A 311 -7.65 -21.90 -10.49
C LEU A 311 -8.16 -22.28 -11.90
N PRO A 312 -7.34 -22.15 -12.96
CA PRO A 312 -7.75 -22.50 -14.32
C PRO A 312 -8.02 -24.00 -14.49
N GLU A 313 -8.89 -24.34 -15.44
CA GLU A 313 -9.30 -25.72 -15.79
C GLU A 313 -8.19 -26.49 -16.54
N SER A 314 -7.03 -26.64 -15.93
CA SER A 314 -5.94 -27.48 -16.42
C SER A 314 -5.50 -28.45 -15.33
N SER A 315 -5.15 -29.68 -15.70
CA SER A 315 -4.70 -30.71 -14.75
C SER A 315 -3.33 -30.39 -14.11
N SER A 316 -2.57 -29.47 -14.69
CA SER A 316 -1.29 -28.96 -14.16
C SER A 316 -1.01 -27.58 -14.76
N PRO A 317 -1.71 -26.53 -14.28
CA PRO A 317 -1.52 -25.19 -14.83
C PRO A 317 -0.12 -24.70 -14.46
N GLU A 318 0.68 -24.34 -15.46
CA GLU A 318 1.89 -23.56 -15.23
C GLU A 318 1.43 -22.14 -14.88
N LEU A 319 1.64 -21.73 -13.64
CA LEU A 319 1.20 -20.45 -13.11
C LEU A 319 2.40 -19.55 -12.85
N LYS A 320 2.34 -18.32 -13.33
CA LYS A 320 3.38 -17.30 -13.13
C LYS A 320 2.77 -15.99 -12.70
N ILE A 321 3.50 -15.23 -11.90
CA ILE A 321 3.19 -13.83 -11.60
C ILE A 321 4.29 -12.94 -12.18
N TYR A 322 3.88 -12.00 -13.03
CA TYR A 322 4.74 -10.99 -13.66
C TYR A 322 4.52 -9.63 -12.99
N TYR A 323 5.60 -8.86 -12.84
CA TYR A 323 5.60 -7.51 -12.24
C TYR A 323 6.85 -6.71 -12.63
N GLY A 324 6.96 -5.47 -12.16
CA GLY A 324 8.07 -4.56 -12.47
C GLY A 324 7.85 -3.74 -13.74
N ASN A 325 6.58 -3.49 -14.10
CA ASN A 325 6.22 -2.59 -15.20
C ASN A 325 5.58 -1.31 -14.64
N ARG A 326 6.40 -0.27 -14.43
CA ARG A 326 5.95 1.03 -13.88
C ARG A 326 4.93 1.80 -14.73
N TYR A 327 4.67 1.35 -15.95
CA TYR A 327 3.72 1.96 -16.88
C TYR A 327 2.48 1.11 -17.12
N SER A 328 2.43 -0.08 -16.51
CA SER A 328 1.24 -0.93 -16.54
C SER A 328 0.12 -0.23 -15.79
N ARG A 329 -1.07 -0.23 -16.39
CA ARG A 329 -2.32 0.18 -15.74
C ARG A 329 -2.90 -0.98 -14.95
N PHE A 330 -3.87 -0.70 -14.08
CA PHE A 330 -4.59 -1.76 -13.39
C PHE A 330 -5.26 -2.70 -14.40
N PRO A 331 -5.20 -4.03 -14.21
CA PRO A 331 -5.87 -4.93 -15.14
C PRO A 331 -7.39 -4.80 -14.98
N GLU A 332 -8.07 -4.48 -16.08
CA GLU A 332 -9.53 -4.47 -16.12
C GLU A 332 -10.01 -5.90 -16.38
N PHE A 333 -10.58 -6.52 -15.36
CA PHE A 333 -11.17 -7.85 -15.45
C PHE A 333 -12.69 -7.76 -15.46
N ASP A 334 -13.33 -8.70 -16.16
CA ASP A 334 -14.76 -8.93 -16.01
C ASP A 334 -15.05 -9.34 -14.56
N THR A 335 -15.93 -8.60 -13.89
CA THR A 335 -16.32 -8.85 -12.50
C THR A 335 -16.92 -10.25 -12.29
N TYR A 336 -17.50 -10.87 -13.33
CA TYR A 336 -18.02 -12.23 -13.25
C TYR A 336 -16.93 -13.31 -13.21
N LEU A 337 -15.69 -12.96 -13.55
CA LEU A 337 -14.54 -13.86 -13.53
C LEU A 337 -13.69 -13.70 -12.26
N LEU A 338 -14.11 -12.83 -11.34
CA LEU A 338 -13.42 -12.56 -10.08
C LEU A 338 -14.06 -13.33 -8.92
N PRO A 339 -13.26 -13.86 -7.97
CA PRO A 339 -13.79 -14.33 -6.70
C PRO A 339 -14.53 -13.22 -5.94
N GLU A 340 -15.38 -13.54 -4.97
CA GLU A 340 -15.94 -12.49 -4.08
C GLU A 340 -14.86 -12.00 -3.10
N GLU A 341 -14.87 -10.72 -2.72
CA GLU A 341 -13.87 -10.14 -1.81
C GLU A 341 -13.82 -10.84 -0.44
N ASN A 342 -14.96 -11.37 0.02
CA ASN A 342 -15.07 -12.11 1.27
C ASN A 342 -14.70 -13.60 1.15
N SER A 343 -14.49 -14.13 -0.06
CA SER A 343 -14.23 -15.55 -0.32
C SER A 343 -13.09 -16.09 0.53
N GLU A 344 -13.28 -17.29 1.09
CA GLU A 344 -12.21 -18.02 1.74
C GLU A 344 -11.39 -18.75 0.67
N SER A 345 -10.05 -18.64 0.75
CA SER A 345 -9.19 -19.42 -0.13
C SER A 345 -9.11 -20.84 0.39
N MET A 346 -9.26 -21.81 -0.51
CA MET A 346 -9.12 -23.23 -0.16
C MET A 346 -7.66 -23.55 0.19
N GLU A 347 -6.71 -22.94 -0.52
CA GLU A 347 -5.29 -23.14 -0.32
C GLU A 347 -4.53 -21.83 -0.61
N ARG A 348 -3.46 -21.59 0.17
CA ARG A 348 -2.48 -20.55 -0.13
C ARG A 348 -1.31 -21.16 -0.89
N LEU A 349 -1.21 -20.83 -2.17
CA LEU A 349 -0.12 -21.27 -3.04
C LEU A 349 1.18 -20.57 -2.67
N GLN A 350 2.29 -21.28 -2.87
CA GLN A 350 3.63 -20.74 -2.66
C GLN A 350 4.15 -20.10 -3.95
N ILE A 351 4.93 -19.04 -3.81
CA ILE A 351 5.60 -18.37 -4.92
C ILE A 351 7.10 -18.60 -4.83
N SER A 352 7.73 -18.85 -5.96
CA SER A 352 9.18 -19.06 -6.06
C SER A 352 9.95 -17.76 -5.80
N PRO A 353 11.28 -17.82 -5.58
CA PRO A 353 12.12 -16.64 -5.60
C PRO A 353 12.01 -15.85 -6.92
N GLN A 354 12.26 -14.54 -6.86
CA GLN A 354 12.23 -13.65 -8.02
C GLN A 354 13.24 -14.07 -9.10
N LYS A 355 12.79 -14.03 -10.36
CA LYS A 355 13.64 -14.17 -11.55
C LYS A 355 13.52 -12.91 -12.41
N GLU A 356 14.63 -12.50 -13.01
CA GLU A 356 14.55 -11.52 -14.10
C GLU A 356 13.95 -12.20 -15.34
N ASN A 357 13.06 -11.48 -16.03
CA ASN A 357 12.46 -11.95 -17.26
C ASN A 357 13.45 -11.80 -18.42
N SER A 358 13.90 -12.91 -18.99
CA SER A 358 14.82 -12.91 -20.14
C SER A 358 14.24 -12.25 -21.39
N GLU A 359 12.91 -12.26 -21.51
CA GLU A 359 12.19 -11.67 -22.65
C GLU A 359 11.91 -10.17 -22.44
N PHE A 360 12.35 -9.58 -21.31
CA PHE A 360 12.07 -8.18 -21.01
C PHE A 360 12.69 -7.24 -22.05
N GLY A 361 11.85 -6.35 -22.60
CA GLY A 361 12.29 -5.34 -23.55
C GLY A 361 11.31 -4.17 -23.59
N TYR A 362 11.84 -2.94 -23.55
CA TYR A 362 11.01 -1.75 -23.67
C TYR A 362 10.33 -1.70 -25.05
N SER A 363 8.99 -1.70 -25.04
CA SER A 363 8.18 -1.57 -26.26
C SER A 363 8.31 -0.17 -26.88
N LEU A 364 8.35 -0.08 -28.20
CA LEU A 364 8.31 1.20 -28.94
C LEU A 364 7.00 1.98 -28.70
N ILE A 365 5.94 1.27 -28.30
CA ILE A 365 4.57 1.80 -28.17
C ILE A 365 4.28 2.17 -26.71
N GLU A 366 5.04 1.64 -25.75
CA GLU A 366 4.89 1.97 -24.34
C GLU A 366 5.89 3.08 -23.91
N PRO A 367 5.55 3.89 -22.89
CA PRO A 367 6.49 4.84 -22.34
C PRO A 367 7.77 4.15 -21.81
N PRO A 368 8.93 4.82 -21.83
CA PRO A 368 9.16 6.19 -22.29
C PRO A 368 9.40 6.29 -23.81
N ILE A 369 9.57 5.16 -24.51
CA ILE A 369 10.02 5.16 -25.91
C ILE A 369 8.97 5.76 -26.84
N SER A 370 7.68 5.48 -26.60
CA SER A 370 6.60 6.07 -27.39
C SER A 370 6.59 7.61 -27.35
N GLY A 371 6.99 8.22 -26.23
CA GLY A 371 7.15 9.66 -26.12
C GLY A 371 8.26 10.19 -27.03
N TYR A 372 9.40 9.50 -27.09
CA TYR A 372 10.50 9.85 -28.00
C TYR A 372 10.10 9.66 -29.47
N VAL A 373 9.39 8.57 -29.79
CA VAL A 373 8.89 8.30 -31.15
C VAL A 373 7.87 9.36 -31.56
N ALA A 374 6.92 9.69 -30.70
CA ALA A 374 5.93 10.75 -30.96
C ALA A 374 6.60 12.11 -31.15
N SER A 375 7.60 12.44 -30.32
CA SER A 375 8.38 13.67 -30.45
C SER A 375 9.14 13.72 -31.77
N ALA A 376 9.79 12.61 -32.15
CA ALA A 376 10.50 12.51 -33.43
C ALA A 376 9.54 12.69 -34.62
N LEU A 377 8.38 12.02 -34.61
CA LEU A 377 7.36 12.19 -35.63
C LEU A 377 6.81 13.62 -35.69
N PHE A 378 6.61 14.26 -34.54
CA PHE A 378 6.19 15.66 -34.46
C PHE A 378 7.22 16.60 -35.11
N TYR A 379 8.51 16.47 -34.79
CA TYR A 379 9.56 17.27 -35.40
C TYR A 379 9.71 17.00 -36.90
N ILE A 380 9.56 15.76 -37.34
CA ILE A 380 9.54 15.41 -38.77
C ILE A 380 8.34 16.10 -39.47
N GLY A 381 7.17 16.10 -38.84
CA GLY A 381 5.99 16.82 -39.34
C GLY A 381 6.21 18.33 -39.45
N LEU A 382 6.83 18.94 -38.44
CA LEU A 382 7.21 20.37 -38.44
C LEU A 382 8.21 20.72 -39.54
N LEU A 383 9.23 19.87 -39.75
CA LEU A 383 10.20 20.03 -40.83
C LEU A 383 9.53 19.90 -42.20
N ALA A 384 8.63 18.94 -42.37
CA ALA A 384 7.88 18.76 -43.61
C ALA A 384 6.98 19.98 -43.92
N LEU A 385 6.27 20.51 -42.91
CA LEU A 385 5.48 21.73 -43.04
C LEU A 385 6.35 22.94 -43.38
N SER A 386 7.49 23.10 -42.71
CA SER A 386 8.42 24.20 -42.98
C SER A 386 8.98 24.13 -44.40
N PHE A 387 9.33 22.93 -44.88
CA PHE A 387 9.80 22.70 -46.24
C PHE A 387 8.71 23.00 -47.28
N LEU A 388 7.47 22.58 -47.05
CA LEU A 388 6.34 22.87 -47.93
C LEU A 388 6.04 24.37 -47.99
N SER A 389 6.02 25.05 -46.84
CA SER A 389 5.84 26.50 -46.74
C SER A 389 6.95 27.25 -47.47
N TYR A 390 8.21 26.84 -47.30
CA TYR A 390 9.34 27.41 -48.03
C TYR A 390 9.21 27.24 -49.54
N ARG A 391 8.79 26.05 -49.99
CA ARG A 391 8.56 25.77 -51.41
C ARG A 391 7.44 26.63 -51.97
N PHE A 392 6.35 26.82 -51.21
CA PHE A 392 5.23 27.67 -51.62
C PHE A 392 5.64 29.14 -51.71
N TYR A 393 6.38 29.65 -50.71
CA TYR A 393 6.95 30.99 -50.71
C TYR A 393 7.86 31.24 -51.94
N ARG A 394 8.80 30.32 -52.21
CA ARG A 394 9.68 30.38 -53.39
C ARG A 394 8.90 30.46 -54.71
N LYS A 395 7.77 29.74 -54.79
CA LYS A 395 6.93 29.75 -55.98
C LYS A 395 6.27 31.13 -56.16
N ILE A 396 5.67 31.69 -55.11
CA ILE A 396 5.08 33.04 -55.14
C ILE A 396 6.13 34.09 -55.52
N GLU A 397 7.32 34.04 -54.92
CA GLU A 397 8.39 34.99 -55.23
C GLU A 397 8.84 34.90 -56.71
N THR A 398 8.83 33.70 -57.29
CA THR A 398 9.15 33.50 -58.71
C THR A 398 8.04 34.06 -59.60
N ASP A 399 6.78 33.77 -59.27
CA ASP A 399 5.60 34.25 -60.00
C ASP A 399 5.52 35.81 -59.96
N GLU A 400 5.82 36.44 -58.82
CA GLU A 400 5.90 37.90 -58.68
C GLU A 400 7.03 38.52 -59.52
N LYS A 401 8.21 37.88 -59.55
CA LYS A 401 9.35 38.30 -60.38
C LYS A 401 9.07 38.18 -61.88
N GLU A 402 8.31 37.18 -62.31
CA GLU A 402 7.86 37.07 -63.69
C GLU A 402 6.84 38.16 -64.05
N LEU A 403 5.89 38.45 -63.16
CA LEU A 403 4.89 39.52 -63.35
C LEU A 403 5.53 40.92 -63.44
N THR A 404 6.53 41.21 -62.62
CA THR A 404 7.29 42.48 -62.70
C THR A 404 8.06 42.59 -64.01
N ASN A 405 8.77 41.55 -64.43
CA ASN A 405 9.49 41.55 -65.72
C ASN A 405 8.56 41.73 -66.94
N ILE A 406 7.34 41.17 -66.89
CA ILE A 406 6.35 41.35 -67.97
C ILE A 406 5.83 42.79 -68.03
N ASN A 407 5.61 43.43 -66.87
CA ASN A 407 5.17 44.82 -66.82
C ASN A 407 6.26 45.80 -67.29
N ASP A 408 7.52 45.55 -66.93
CA ASP A 408 8.66 46.37 -67.37
C ASP A 408 8.87 46.27 -68.89
N ARG A 409 8.72 45.07 -69.48
CA ARG A 409 8.77 44.90 -70.94
C ARG A 409 7.64 45.65 -71.65
N LYS A 410 6.41 45.60 -71.12
CA LYS A 410 5.27 46.33 -71.70
C LYS A 410 5.45 47.85 -71.66
N GLN A 411 6.04 48.41 -70.60
CA GLN A 411 6.34 49.85 -70.53
C GLN A 411 7.41 50.28 -71.53
N THR A 412 8.37 49.40 -71.82
CA THR A 412 9.45 49.67 -72.78
C THR A 412 8.93 49.70 -74.23
N GLU A 413 7.95 48.87 -74.58
CA GLU A 413 7.34 48.84 -75.92
C GLU A 413 6.38 50.01 -76.21
N THR A 414 5.76 50.61 -75.19
CA THR A 414 4.89 51.80 -75.35
C THR A 414 5.63 53.14 -75.45
N SER A 415 6.95 53.14 -75.30
CA SER A 415 7.79 54.35 -75.27
C SER A 415 8.63 54.57 -76.55
N THR A 416 8.41 53.76 -77.58
CA THR A 416 8.93 53.88 -78.96
C THR A 416 7.78 54.11 -79.90
#